data_AF-A0A9D8JGE5-F1
#
_entry.id   AF-A0A9D8JGE5-F1
#
_cell.length_a   1.000
_cell.length_b   1.000
_cell.length_c   1.000
_cell.angle_alpha   90.00
_cell.angle_beta   90.00
_cell.angle_gamma   90.00
#
_symmetry.space_group_name_H-M   'P 1'
#
loop_
_entity.id
_entity.type
_entity.pdbx_description
1 polymer ?
#
loop_
_entity_poly.entity_id
_entity_poly.type
_entity_poly.pdbx_seq_one_letter_code
_entity_poly.pdbx_strand_id
1 'polypeptide(L)'
;MQSCMSIKRQVSSNMSSASLFARPAVLLASLLLACSPDRDHQSRYGFTSAHDSIRAHSGSEYLDYYKGAEGLSGKPLRTYLHDKIKVALRLPYARVILELEYTDADPDAPDKIVMIYSGRSLPADSAGADPYQTWNREHIWAKSHGFPRVNMSAHTDLHHIRPCEISLNRLRGDSMFAELSLAGGEPVVEAPGARVDTQRSVFTPPTSVRGDIARMLFYMDIRYEGDDPREPNLKIVDTLPNDLEHGVDSNGTGYHGYLRTLIKWHQDDPVDDFERQRNERVFERQKNRNPFIDHPEYVTMMNWST
;
A
#
# COMPACT_ATOMS: atom_id res chain seq x y z
N MET A 1 -57.17 -19.06 23.83
CA MET A 1 -58.50 -19.25 23.22
C MET A 1 -58.98 -17.91 22.71
N GLN A 2 -59.27 -17.84 21.40
CA GLN A 2 -60.03 -16.84 20.62
C GLN A 2 -59.96 -15.35 21.06
N SER A 3 -59.28 -14.49 20.30
CA SER A 3 -59.74 -13.84 19.06
C SER A 3 -60.70 -12.68 19.31
N CYS A 4 -60.32 -11.46 18.89
CA CYS A 4 -61.29 -10.56 18.30
C CYS A 4 -60.62 -9.62 17.29
N MET A 5 -61.04 -9.78 16.04
CA MET A 5 -60.65 -9.04 14.85
C MET A 5 -61.38 -7.71 14.73
N SER A 6 -60.67 -6.73 14.17
CA SER A 6 -61.05 -5.83 13.07
C SER A 6 -62.46 -5.22 13.03
N ILE A 7 -62.51 -3.88 13.07
CA ILE A 7 -63.61 -3.08 12.55
C ILE A 7 -63.04 -2.15 11.46
N LYS A 8 -63.46 -2.38 10.22
CA LYS A 8 -63.41 -1.42 9.11
C LYS A 8 -64.59 -0.45 9.23
N ARG A 9 -64.38 0.85 9.00
CA ARG A 9 -65.41 1.74 8.46
C ARG A 9 -64.83 2.61 7.35
N GLN A 10 -65.44 2.49 6.17
CA GLN A 10 -65.38 3.45 5.07
C GLN A 10 -66.10 4.74 5.47
N VAL A 11 -65.61 5.87 4.97
CA VAL A 11 -66.44 7.04 4.69
C VAL A 11 -66.14 7.48 3.25
N SER A 12 -67.19 7.49 2.45
CA SER A 12 -67.25 7.92 1.06
C SER A 12 -67.56 9.42 0.94
N SER A 13 -67.41 9.91 -0.29
CA SER A 13 -68.02 11.11 -0.90
C SER A 13 -67.17 12.39 -0.91
N ASN A 14 -66.68 12.78 -2.10
CA ASN A 14 -67.39 13.73 -2.96
C ASN A 14 -66.59 14.03 -4.25
N MET A 15 -67.27 13.91 -5.40
CA MET A 15 -66.89 14.56 -6.66
C MET A 15 -67.53 15.95 -6.71
N SER A 16 -66.81 16.95 -7.22
CA SER A 16 -67.40 18.11 -7.89
C SER A 16 -66.38 18.77 -8.83
N SER A 17 -66.93 19.50 -9.78
CA SER A 17 -66.49 19.82 -11.13
C SER A 17 -65.70 21.12 -11.32
N ALA A 18 -64.99 21.14 -12.45
CA ALA A 18 -64.35 22.23 -13.21
C ALA A 18 -64.75 23.71 -13.00
N SER A 19 -63.76 24.62 -13.12
CA SER A 19 -63.69 25.63 -14.21
C SER A 19 -62.44 26.53 -14.13
N LEU A 20 -62.06 27.05 -15.31
CA LEU A 20 -60.90 27.87 -15.67
C LEU A 20 -60.84 29.24 -14.96
N PHE A 21 -59.61 29.73 -14.70
CA PHE A 21 -59.24 31.14 -14.88
C PHE A 21 -57.78 31.28 -15.31
N ALA A 22 -57.55 32.02 -16.39
CA ALA A 22 -56.25 32.37 -16.96
C ALA A 22 -55.73 33.70 -16.38
N ARG A 23 -54.40 33.83 -16.23
CA ARG A 23 -53.66 35.11 -16.19
C ARG A 23 -52.18 34.93 -16.65
N PRO A 24 -51.48 35.99 -17.09
CA PRO A 24 -50.61 35.94 -18.27
C PRO A 24 -49.09 35.97 -18.00
N ALA A 25 -48.36 35.49 -19.03
CA ALA A 25 -47.03 35.86 -19.54
C ALA A 25 -45.80 35.93 -18.61
N VAL A 26 -44.78 35.09 -18.90
CA VAL A 26 -43.42 35.56 -19.23
C VAL A 26 -42.80 34.61 -20.27
N LEU A 27 -42.37 35.19 -21.38
CA LEU A 27 -41.58 34.57 -22.44
C LEU A 27 -40.12 34.47 -21.95
N LEU A 28 -39.53 33.28 -21.84
CA LEU A 28 -38.07 33.14 -21.76
C LEU A 28 -37.59 32.15 -22.82
N ALA A 29 -36.77 32.68 -23.73
CA ALA A 29 -36.17 31.97 -24.84
C ALA A 29 -35.27 30.83 -24.35
N SER A 30 -35.37 29.71 -25.05
CA SER A 30 -34.55 28.52 -24.88
C SER A 30 -33.09 28.82 -25.24
N LEU A 31 -32.19 28.76 -24.26
CA LEU A 31 -30.76 28.59 -24.49
C LEU A 31 -30.42 27.15 -24.08
N LEU A 32 -30.24 26.28 -25.07
CA LEU A 32 -29.64 24.96 -24.89
C LEU A 32 -28.15 25.19 -24.56
N LEU A 33 -27.80 25.24 -23.28
CA LEU A 33 -26.43 25.00 -22.84
C LEU A 33 -26.26 23.49 -22.66
N ALA A 34 -25.60 22.86 -23.63
CA ALA A 34 -25.03 21.54 -23.44
C ALA A 34 -23.86 21.68 -22.45
N CYS A 35 -24.07 21.30 -21.18
CA CYS A 35 -22.96 21.08 -20.25
C CYS A 35 -22.30 19.74 -20.62
N SER A 36 -21.22 19.81 -21.39
CA SER A 36 -20.25 18.73 -21.52
C SER A 36 -19.52 18.58 -20.19
N PRO A 37 -19.36 17.37 -19.60
CA PRO A 37 -18.47 17.19 -18.47
C PRO A 37 -17.04 17.01 -19.00
N ASP A 38 -16.40 18.10 -19.43
CA ASP A 38 -14.93 18.14 -19.43
C ASP A 38 -14.50 18.31 -17.98
N ARG A 39 -14.21 17.18 -17.31
CA ARG A 39 -13.41 17.20 -16.09
C ARG A 39 -11.95 17.10 -16.50
N ASP A 40 -11.30 18.26 -16.53
CA ASP A 40 -9.85 18.39 -16.49
C ASP A 40 -9.27 17.63 -15.30
N HIS A 41 -8.84 16.39 -15.54
CA HIS A 41 -8.07 15.58 -14.59
C HIS A 41 -6.58 16.03 -14.53
N GLN A 42 -6.20 17.02 -15.35
CA GLN A 42 -4.83 17.55 -15.43
C GLN A 42 -4.47 18.60 -14.36
N SER A 43 -5.41 19.05 -13.52
CA SER A 43 -5.12 20.08 -12.50
C SER A 43 -4.78 19.54 -11.10
N ARG A 44 -4.88 18.22 -10.86
CA ARG A 44 -4.56 17.62 -9.54
C ARG A 44 -3.08 17.41 -9.29
N TYR A 45 -2.28 17.37 -10.34
CA TYR A 45 -0.84 17.29 -10.26
C TYR A 45 -0.31 18.61 -10.83
N GLY A 46 0.29 19.46 -10.00
CA GLY A 46 1.02 20.65 -10.44
C GLY A 46 2.30 20.28 -11.18
N PHE A 47 2.19 19.45 -12.20
CA PHE A 47 3.26 18.95 -13.03
C PHE A 47 2.71 18.78 -14.45
N THR A 48 3.33 19.47 -15.39
CA THR A 48 3.03 19.40 -16.82
C THR A 48 2.99 17.95 -17.29
N SER A 49 1.97 17.60 -18.08
CA SER A 49 1.78 16.34 -18.82
C SER A 49 3.06 15.51 -18.96
N ALA A 50 3.18 14.46 -18.17
CA ALA A 50 4.31 13.52 -18.20
C ALA A 50 4.14 12.47 -19.33
N HIS A 51 3.77 12.92 -20.53
CA HIS A 51 3.72 12.04 -21.70
C HIS A 51 5.00 12.05 -22.55
N ASP A 52 6.05 12.78 -22.16
CA ASP A 52 7.30 12.83 -22.93
C ASP A 52 8.58 13.07 -22.12
N SER A 53 8.65 12.55 -20.88
CA SER A 53 9.91 12.55 -20.15
C SER A 53 10.06 11.33 -19.25
N ILE A 54 10.09 10.14 -19.84
CA ILE A 54 11.09 9.16 -19.43
C ILE A 54 12.43 9.71 -19.93
N ARG A 55 12.92 10.79 -19.29
CA ARG A 55 14.36 10.91 -19.17
C ARG A 55 14.71 9.76 -18.26
N ALA A 56 15.28 8.71 -18.82
CA ALA A 56 16.18 7.87 -18.07
C ALA A 56 17.00 8.84 -17.20
N HIS A 57 16.83 8.81 -15.88
CA HIS A 57 17.83 9.36 -14.98
C HIS A 57 19.12 8.74 -15.51
N SER A 58 19.95 9.58 -16.14
CA SER A 58 21.11 9.08 -16.88
C SER A 58 21.86 8.17 -15.92
N GLY A 59 22.30 6.98 -16.34
CA GLY A 59 22.87 5.97 -15.43
C GLY A 59 23.95 6.50 -14.46
N SER A 60 24.51 7.70 -14.68
CA SER A 60 25.37 8.43 -13.74
C SER A 60 24.67 8.91 -12.45
N GLU A 61 23.42 9.40 -12.46
CA GLU A 61 22.74 9.82 -11.21
C GLU A 61 22.44 8.61 -10.31
N TYR A 62 22.16 7.46 -10.93
CA TYR A 62 21.97 6.20 -10.22
C TYR A 62 23.27 5.68 -9.61
N LEU A 63 24.37 5.65 -10.39
CA LEU A 63 25.70 5.27 -9.92
C LEU A 63 26.21 6.21 -8.81
N ASP A 64 25.92 7.50 -8.91
CA ASP A 64 26.32 8.47 -7.88
C ASP A 64 25.53 8.32 -6.57
N TYR A 65 24.31 7.76 -6.61
CA TYR A 65 23.52 7.58 -5.39
C TYR A 65 24.21 6.61 -4.42
N TYR A 66 24.76 5.49 -4.86
CA TYR A 66 25.43 4.52 -3.98
C TYR A 66 26.96 4.64 -3.93
N LYS A 67 27.51 5.76 -4.41
CA LYS A 67 28.95 6.04 -4.34
C LYS A 67 29.48 5.91 -2.90
N GLY A 68 30.52 5.11 -2.72
CA GLY A 68 31.12 4.77 -1.43
C GLY A 68 30.66 3.43 -0.85
N ALA A 69 29.71 2.73 -1.48
CA ALA A 69 29.33 1.37 -1.11
C ALA A 69 30.33 0.32 -1.61
N GLU A 70 31.26 0.68 -2.51
CA GLU A 70 32.13 -0.26 -3.20
C GLU A 70 33.00 -1.06 -2.22
N GLY A 71 32.90 -2.39 -2.28
CA GLY A 71 33.65 -3.30 -1.42
C GLY A 71 33.17 -3.40 0.02
N LEU A 72 32.12 -2.66 0.42
CA LEU A 72 31.52 -2.81 1.74
C LEU A 72 30.72 -4.12 1.82
N SER A 73 30.75 -4.75 2.98
CA SER A 73 29.93 -5.92 3.30
C SER A 73 29.67 -5.96 4.81
N GLY A 74 28.75 -6.81 5.26
CA GLY A 74 28.41 -6.98 6.67
C GLY A 74 27.99 -5.66 7.34
N LYS A 75 28.52 -5.42 8.54
CA LYS A 75 28.21 -4.23 9.34
C LYS A 75 28.57 -2.90 8.63
N PRO A 76 29.76 -2.74 8.00
CA PRO A 76 30.06 -1.55 7.22
C PRO A 76 29.02 -1.21 6.14
N LEU A 77 28.55 -2.21 5.38
CA LEU A 77 27.51 -2.00 4.35
C LEU A 77 26.18 -1.61 5.00
N ARG A 78 25.77 -2.30 6.07
CA ARG A 78 24.56 -1.99 6.83
C ARG A 78 24.55 -0.53 7.31
N THR A 79 25.61 -0.09 7.98
CA THR A 79 25.74 1.29 8.47
C THR A 79 25.70 2.29 7.32
N TYR A 80 26.45 2.04 6.24
CA TYR A 80 26.44 2.90 5.06
C TYR A 80 25.02 3.04 4.47
N LEU A 81 24.31 1.93 4.28
CA LEU A 81 22.96 1.94 3.72
C LEU A 81 21.98 2.63 4.64
N HIS A 82 22.01 2.34 5.95
CA HIS A 82 21.17 3.01 6.94
C HIS A 82 21.36 4.54 6.90
N ASP A 83 22.61 5.01 6.99
CA ASP A 83 22.92 6.44 6.92
C ASP A 83 22.48 7.07 5.60
N LYS A 84 22.56 6.32 4.50
CA LYS A 84 22.13 6.78 3.17
C LYS A 84 20.62 6.93 3.07
N ILE A 85 19.87 5.92 3.50
CA ILE A 85 18.42 5.85 3.25
C ILE A 85 17.57 6.48 4.37
N LYS A 86 18.16 6.74 5.55
CA LYS A 86 17.46 7.42 6.65
C LYS A 86 17.07 8.87 6.33
N VAL A 87 17.82 9.51 5.44
CA VAL A 87 17.51 10.84 4.90
C VAL A 87 16.37 10.74 3.89
N ALA A 88 15.13 11.00 4.34
CA ALA A 88 13.93 10.94 3.50
C ALA A 88 12.97 12.11 3.78
N LEU A 89 12.29 12.59 2.74
CA LEU A 89 11.18 13.52 2.89
C LEU A 89 9.96 12.78 3.44
N ARG A 90 9.33 13.36 4.45
CA ARG A 90 8.14 12.79 5.06
C ARG A 90 6.87 13.35 4.43
N LEU A 91 5.96 12.45 4.09
CA LEU A 91 4.66 12.81 3.54
C LEU A 91 3.59 12.93 4.63
N PRO A 92 2.61 13.85 4.49
CA PRO A 92 1.39 13.80 5.29
C PRO A 92 0.62 12.50 5.04
N TYR A 93 0.03 11.90 6.08
CA TYR A 93 -0.71 10.64 5.95
C TYR A 93 -1.86 10.70 4.92
N ALA A 94 -2.51 11.85 4.81
CA ALA A 94 -3.58 12.08 3.83
C ALA A 94 -3.09 12.07 2.37
N ARG A 95 -1.79 12.29 2.13
CA ARG A 95 -1.18 12.27 0.79
C ARG A 95 -0.83 10.88 0.31
N VAL A 96 -0.68 9.91 1.22
CA VAL A 96 -0.21 8.56 0.87
C VAL A 96 -1.09 7.91 -0.21
N ILE A 97 -2.42 8.04 -0.15
CA ILE A 97 -3.32 7.49 -1.18
C ILE A 97 -2.98 8.08 -2.56
N LEU A 98 -2.87 9.40 -2.66
CA LEU A 98 -2.54 10.08 -3.91
C LEU A 98 -1.17 9.67 -4.45
N GLU A 99 -0.19 9.45 -3.57
CA GLU A 99 1.12 9.01 -4.02
C GLU A 99 1.11 7.54 -4.45
N LEU A 100 0.27 6.67 -3.87
CA LEU A 100 0.09 5.29 -4.33
C LEU A 100 -0.56 5.22 -5.72
N GLU A 101 -1.52 6.09 -6.01
CA GLU A 101 -2.09 6.23 -7.37
C GLU A 101 -1.00 6.50 -8.41
N TYR A 102 0.10 7.16 -8.02
CA TYR A 102 1.25 7.40 -8.89
C TYR A 102 2.26 6.24 -8.87
N THR A 103 2.69 5.80 -7.70
CA THR A 103 3.77 4.81 -7.57
C THR A 103 3.37 3.43 -8.05
N ASP A 104 2.09 3.09 -7.95
CA ASP A 104 1.55 1.77 -8.23
C ASP A 104 0.57 1.77 -9.43
N ALA A 105 0.57 2.86 -10.21
CA ALA A 105 -0.24 2.98 -11.43
C ALA A 105 0.00 1.79 -12.36
N ASP A 106 -1.09 1.24 -12.90
CA ASP A 106 -1.03 0.16 -13.87
C ASP A 106 -0.42 0.69 -15.19
N PRO A 107 0.71 0.11 -15.66
CA PRO A 107 1.37 0.57 -16.88
C PRO A 107 0.51 0.45 -18.13
N ASP A 108 -0.46 -0.48 -18.14
CA ASP A 108 -1.34 -0.75 -19.26
C ASP A 108 -2.71 -0.06 -19.11
N ALA A 109 -3.00 0.53 -17.95
CA ALA A 109 -4.27 1.21 -17.65
C ALA A 109 -4.05 2.42 -16.71
N PRO A 110 -3.79 3.62 -17.26
CA PRO A 110 -3.38 4.81 -16.48
C PRO A 110 -4.37 5.31 -15.42
N ASP A 111 -5.64 4.92 -15.49
CA ASP A 111 -6.70 5.23 -14.50
C ASP A 111 -6.83 4.16 -13.41
N LYS A 112 -5.94 3.17 -13.41
CA LYS A 112 -5.96 2.03 -12.50
C LYS A 112 -4.64 1.83 -11.77
N ILE A 113 -4.72 1.03 -10.73
CA ILE A 113 -3.65 0.73 -9.79
C ILE A 113 -3.58 -0.78 -9.58
N VAL A 114 -2.36 -1.31 -9.49
CA VAL A 114 -2.10 -2.76 -9.34
C VAL A 114 -2.08 -3.13 -7.85
N MET A 115 -2.96 -4.04 -7.44
CA MET A 115 -3.05 -4.52 -6.06
C MET A 115 -1.94 -5.51 -5.73
N ILE A 116 -1.30 -5.35 -4.56
CA ILE A 116 -0.11 -6.12 -4.19
C ILE A 116 -0.33 -7.64 -4.12
N TYR A 117 -1.45 -8.12 -3.57
CA TYR A 117 -1.63 -9.56 -3.38
C TYR A 117 -2.34 -10.22 -4.56
N SER A 118 -3.42 -9.64 -5.07
CA SER A 118 -4.20 -10.27 -6.13
C SER A 118 -3.62 -10.05 -7.53
N GLY A 119 -2.75 -9.04 -7.70
CA GLY A 119 -2.29 -8.56 -9.00
C GLY A 119 -3.40 -7.89 -9.83
N ARG A 120 -4.58 -7.66 -9.27
CA ARG A 120 -5.70 -7.06 -10.00
C ARG A 120 -5.47 -5.58 -10.22
N SER A 121 -5.90 -5.13 -11.40
CA SER A 121 -5.97 -3.73 -11.77
C SER A 121 -7.34 -3.14 -11.42
N LEU A 122 -7.38 -2.24 -10.44
CA LEU A 122 -8.61 -1.61 -9.91
C LEU A 122 -8.63 -0.11 -10.15
N PRO A 123 -9.81 0.54 -10.20
CA PRO A 123 -9.91 2.00 -10.35
C PRO A 123 -9.12 2.73 -9.26
N ALA A 124 -8.23 3.64 -9.67
CA ALA A 124 -7.35 4.38 -8.76
C ALA A 124 -8.15 5.25 -7.78
N ASP A 125 -9.24 5.88 -8.23
CA ASP A 125 -10.07 6.80 -7.45
C ASP A 125 -11.00 6.12 -6.42
N SER A 126 -10.89 4.80 -6.24
CA SER A 126 -11.74 4.00 -5.35
C SER A 126 -11.08 3.63 -4.01
N ALA A 127 -10.15 4.46 -3.53
CA ALA A 127 -9.43 4.26 -2.27
C ALA A 127 -10.22 4.71 -1.03
N GLY A 128 -10.16 3.96 0.08
CA GLY A 128 -10.71 4.43 1.37
C GLY A 128 -11.04 3.34 2.40
N ALA A 129 -12.05 3.57 3.23
CA ALA A 129 -12.50 2.68 4.32
C ALA A 129 -14.04 2.47 4.40
N ASP A 130 -14.81 3.17 3.57
CA ASP A 130 -16.25 3.07 3.37
C ASP A 130 -16.63 1.93 2.40
N PRO A 131 -17.90 1.50 2.38
CA PRO A 131 -18.36 0.33 1.62
C PRO A 131 -18.24 0.42 0.09
N TYR A 132 -18.05 1.63 -0.46
CA TYR A 132 -17.94 1.84 -1.91
C TYR A 132 -16.50 1.80 -2.42
N GLN A 133 -15.53 1.74 -1.50
CA GLN A 133 -14.11 1.74 -1.85
C GLN A 133 -13.62 0.31 -1.97
N THR A 134 -12.70 0.09 -2.90
CA THR A 134 -12.25 -1.25 -3.27
C THR A 134 -10.89 -1.58 -2.68
N TRP A 135 -10.08 -0.56 -2.39
CA TRP A 135 -8.71 -0.74 -1.89
C TRP A 135 -8.33 0.28 -0.82
N ASN A 136 -7.30 -0.04 -0.04
CA ASN A 136 -6.70 0.82 0.96
C ASN A 136 -5.17 0.60 1.05
N ARG A 137 -4.54 1.24 2.04
CA ARG A 137 -3.09 1.17 2.28
C ARG A 137 -2.76 -0.08 3.07
N GLU A 138 -2.05 -1.01 2.43
CA GLU A 138 -1.37 -2.12 3.09
C GLU A 138 -0.03 -1.63 3.61
N HIS A 139 0.21 -1.80 4.91
CA HIS A 139 1.54 -1.64 5.51
C HIS A 139 2.21 -3.01 5.54
N ILE A 140 3.13 -3.26 4.61
CA ILE A 140 3.78 -4.58 4.45
C ILE A 140 4.48 -4.98 5.75
N TRP A 141 5.26 -4.07 6.34
CA TRP A 141 5.55 -4.15 7.76
C TRP A 141 4.32 -3.71 8.57
N ALA A 142 3.71 -4.62 9.32
CA ALA A 142 2.50 -4.31 10.07
C ALA A 142 2.75 -3.21 11.12
N LYS A 143 1.93 -2.16 11.12
CA LYS A 143 2.08 -1.02 12.05
C LYS A 143 2.08 -1.42 13.53
N SER A 144 1.32 -2.46 13.88
CA SER A 144 1.29 -3.00 15.25
C SER A 144 2.66 -3.49 15.71
N HIS A 145 3.54 -3.90 14.78
CA HIS A 145 4.88 -4.39 15.07
C HIS A 145 5.88 -3.24 15.16
N GLY A 146 5.66 -2.31 16.09
CA GLY A 146 6.65 -1.31 16.50
C GLY A 146 6.39 0.14 16.08
N PHE A 147 5.35 0.44 15.27
CA PHE A 147 5.00 1.82 14.93
C PHE A 147 3.50 2.12 14.78
N PRO A 148 2.69 1.87 15.82
CA PRO A 148 1.23 1.93 15.71
C PRO A 148 0.67 3.35 15.48
N ARG A 149 1.47 4.40 15.73
CA ARG A 149 1.00 5.79 15.70
C ARG A 149 1.20 6.43 14.33
N VAL A 150 0.17 7.14 13.87
CA VAL A 150 0.15 7.85 12.57
C VAL A 150 1.26 8.89 12.41
N ASN A 151 1.83 9.38 13.52
CA ASN A 151 2.85 10.41 13.52
C ASN A 151 4.29 9.87 13.49
N MET A 152 4.49 8.55 13.43
CA MET A 152 5.82 7.94 13.28
C MET A 152 6.25 7.95 11.81
N SER A 153 7.56 8.08 11.53
CA SER A 153 8.09 8.24 10.17
C SER A 153 7.78 7.04 9.27
N ALA A 154 7.89 5.82 9.81
CA ALA A 154 7.52 4.57 9.13
C ALA A 154 6.06 4.55 8.66
N HIS A 155 5.15 5.29 9.29
CA HIS A 155 3.72 5.18 8.98
C HIS A 155 3.32 5.71 7.59
N THR A 156 4.19 6.51 6.98
CA THR A 156 3.96 7.19 5.69
C THR A 156 5.04 6.86 4.65
N ASP A 157 5.87 5.85 4.89
CA ASP A 157 6.95 5.48 3.98
C ASP A 157 6.44 4.61 2.82
N LEU A 158 6.40 5.18 1.61
CA LEU A 158 5.92 4.51 0.40
C LEU A 158 6.77 3.30 0.00
N HIS A 159 8.00 3.14 0.51
CA HIS A 159 8.81 1.95 0.20
C HIS A 159 8.21 0.65 0.74
N HIS A 160 7.30 0.69 1.71
CA HIS A 160 6.64 -0.52 2.26
C HIS A 160 5.11 -0.40 2.33
N ILE A 161 4.53 0.69 1.83
CA ILE A 161 3.09 0.85 1.73
C ILE A 161 2.67 0.52 0.30
N ARG A 162 1.73 -0.41 0.14
CA ARG A 162 1.19 -0.81 -1.16
C ARG A 162 -0.33 -0.66 -1.19
N PRO A 163 -0.94 -0.51 -2.36
CA PRO A 163 -2.38 -0.63 -2.50
C PRO A 163 -2.81 -2.10 -2.38
N CYS A 164 -3.91 -2.34 -1.68
CA CYS A 164 -4.44 -3.68 -1.43
C CYS A 164 -5.95 -3.62 -1.29
N GLU A 165 -6.65 -4.65 -1.77
CA GLU A 165 -8.07 -4.79 -1.52
C GLU A 165 -8.38 -4.75 -0.03
N ILE A 166 -9.46 -4.07 0.36
CA ILE A 166 -9.83 -3.90 1.77
C ILE A 166 -10.06 -5.26 2.45
N SER A 167 -10.62 -6.23 1.73
CA SER A 167 -10.81 -7.62 2.16
C SER A 167 -9.50 -8.33 2.43
N LEU A 168 -8.54 -8.25 1.51
CA LEU A 168 -7.23 -8.89 1.63
C LEU A 168 -6.36 -8.24 2.70
N ASN A 169 -6.35 -6.91 2.80
CA ASN A 169 -5.67 -6.19 3.87
C ASN A 169 -6.23 -6.61 5.25
N ARG A 170 -7.56 -6.67 5.39
CA ARG A 170 -8.20 -7.17 6.61
C ARG A 170 -7.84 -8.62 6.91
N LEU A 171 -7.83 -9.48 5.88
CA LEU A 171 -7.52 -10.90 6.03
C LEU A 171 -6.07 -11.12 6.48
N ARG A 172 -5.12 -10.37 5.90
CA ARG A 172 -3.71 -10.40 6.29
C ARG A 172 -3.56 -9.89 7.73
N GLY A 173 -4.18 -8.75 8.04
CA GLY A 173 -4.11 -8.13 9.36
C GLY A 173 -2.66 -7.76 9.73
N ASP A 174 -2.17 -8.28 10.83
CA ASP A 174 -0.78 -8.15 11.29
C ASP A 174 0.02 -9.46 11.13
N SER A 175 -0.50 -10.41 10.36
CA SER A 175 0.17 -11.70 10.15
C SER A 175 1.58 -11.51 9.57
N MET A 176 2.52 -12.26 10.12
CA MET A 176 3.89 -12.33 9.61
C MET A 176 3.91 -13.03 8.25
N PHE A 177 4.80 -12.60 7.38
CA PHE A 177 5.03 -13.32 6.14
C PHE A 177 5.91 -14.56 6.37
N ALA A 178 5.41 -15.72 5.97
CA ALA A 178 6.18 -16.97 6.00
C ALA A 178 5.65 -17.97 4.97
N GLU A 179 6.37 -19.08 4.79
CA GLU A 179 5.91 -20.19 3.96
C GLU A 179 4.98 -21.11 4.77
N LEU A 180 3.75 -21.29 4.28
CA LEU A 180 2.84 -22.33 4.72
C LEU A 180 2.84 -23.44 3.67
N SER A 181 3.00 -24.69 4.12
CA SER A 181 2.86 -25.85 3.22
C SER A 181 1.47 -25.86 2.58
N LEU A 182 1.31 -26.51 1.42
CA LEU A 182 -0.01 -26.66 0.77
C LEU A 182 -1.06 -27.38 1.64
N ALA A 183 -0.63 -28.16 2.64
CA ALA A 183 -1.49 -28.80 3.63
C ALA A 183 -1.72 -27.96 4.90
N GLY A 184 -1.10 -26.78 5.00
CA GLY A 184 -1.21 -25.86 6.13
C GLY A 184 -1.82 -24.52 5.69
N GLY A 185 -2.56 -23.88 6.60
CA GLY A 185 -3.33 -22.66 6.30
C GLY A 185 -4.44 -22.87 5.27
N GLU A 186 -5.31 -21.89 5.15
CA GLU A 186 -6.43 -21.87 4.20
C GLU A 186 -6.04 -21.12 2.92
N PRO A 187 -6.42 -21.60 1.73
CA PRO A 187 -6.20 -20.88 0.48
C PRO A 187 -7.02 -19.59 0.44
N VAL A 188 -6.44 -18.52 -0.10
CA VAL A 188 -7.12 -17.24 -0.26
C VAL A 188 -7.68 -17.12 -1.66
N VAL A 189 -9.01 -17.13 -1.79
CA VAL A 189 -9.70 -17.13 -3.10
C VAL A 189 -9.41 -15.87 -3.92
N GLU A 190 -9.38 -14.70 -3.28
CA GLU A 190 -9.18 -13.41 -3.93
C GLU A 190 -7.73 -13.17 -4.40
N ALA A 191 -6.77 -13.94 -3.88
CA ALA A 191 -5.36 -13.88 -4.24
C ALA A 191 -4.82 -15.30 -4.51
N PRO A 192 -5.02 -15.84 -5.73
CA PRO A 192 -4.58 -17.18 -6.07
C PRO A 192 -3.10 -17.42 -5.77
N GLY A 193 -2.79 -18.52 -5.09
CA GLY A 193 -1.44 -18.83 -4.63
C GLY A 193 -1.11 -18.30 -3.22
N ALA A 194 -1.95 -17.43 -2.66
CA ALA A 194 -1.82 -17.03 -1.26
C ALA A 194 -2.50 -18.04 -0.31
N ARG A 195 -1.97 -18.11 0.92
CA ARG A 195 -2.53 -18.88 2.04
C ARG A 195 -2.48 -18.07 3.33
N VAL A 196 -3.40 -18.34 4.24
CA VAL A 196 -3.45 -17.70 5.56
C VAL A 196 -3.68 -18.72 6.67
N ASP A 197 -2.92 -18.61 7.75
CA ASP A 197 -3.14 -19.33 9.00
C ASP A 197 -3.36 -18.30 10.10
N THR A 198 -4.62 -17.95 10.35
CA THR A 198 -5.00 -16.92 11.33
C THR A 198 -4.74 -17.35 12.76
N GLN A 199 -4.64 -18.66 13.04
CA GLN A 199 -4.31 -19.15 14.37
C GLN A 199 -2.84 -18.94 14.70
N ARG A 200 -1.97 -19.07 13.69
CA ARG A 200 -0.52 -18.83 13.83
C ARG A 200 -0.11 -17.40 13.45
N SER A 201 -1.05 -16.57 13.00
CA SER A 201 -0.80 -15.23 12.46
C SER A 201 0.27 -15.26 11.36
N VAL A 202 0.09 -16.15 10.38
CA VAL A 202 0.99 -16.28 9.22
C VAL A 202 0.22 -16.09 7.92
N PHE A 203 0.80 -15.30 7.02
CA PHE A 203 0.32 -15.12 5.66
C PHE A 203 1.41 -15.51 4.65
N THR A 204 1.08 -16.38 3.71
CA THR A 204 1.92 -16.72 2.57
C THR A 204 1.36 -16.00 1.35
N PRO A 205 2.06 -15.03 0.76
CA PRO A 205 1.59 -14.32 -0.42
C PRO A 205 1.79 -15.15 -1.70
N PRO A 206 1.17 -14.76 -2.82
CA PRO A 206 1.42 -15.39 -4.11
C PRO A 206 2.88 -15.25 -4.52
N THR A 207 3.38 -16.21 -5.29
CA THR A 207 4.81 -16.31 -5.61
C THR A 207 5.35 -15.11 -6.38
N SER A 208 4.50 -14.40 -7.13
CA SER A 208 4.86 -13.27 -7.99
C SER A 208 5.15 -11.96 -7.26
N VAL A 209 5.00 -11.91 -5.93
CA VAL A 209 5.25 -10.70 -5.12
C VAL A 209 6.07 -10.99 -3.87
N ARG A 210 6.63 -12.19 -3.79
CA ARG A 210 7.39 -12.65 -2.61
C ARG A 210 8.71 -11.89 -2.50
N GLY A 211 9.34 -11.62 -3.63
CA GLY A 211 10.57 -10.84 -3.75
C GLY A 211 10.33 -9.39 -3.35
N ASP A 212 9.27 -8.77 -3.86
CA ASP A 212 8.85 -7.42 -3.49
C ASP A 212 8.70 -7.30 -1.97
N ILE A 213 7.92 -8.19 -1.38
CA ILE A 213 7.67 -8.20 0.07
C ILE A 213 8.97 -8.36 0.84
N ALA A 214 9.84 -9.28 0.43
CA ALA A 214 11.14 -9.46 1.07
C ALA A 214 11.98 -8.18 1.02
N ARG A 215 12.11 -7.54 -0.15
CA ARG A 215 12.89 -6.31 -0.34
C ARG A 215 12.30 -5.11 0.40
N MET A 216 10.98 -5.02 0.53
CA MET A 216 10.32 -4.00 1.35
C MET A 216 10.60 -4.21 2.84
N LEU A 217 10.57 -5.45 3.33
CA LEU A 217 10.91 -5.77 4.72
C LEU A 217 12.39 -5.53 5.02
N PHE A 218 13.31 -5.97 4.15
CA PHE A 218 14.75 -5.70 4.29
C PHE A 218 15.04 -4.20 4.36
N TYR A 219 14.36 -3.41 3.52
CA TYR A 219 14.43 -1.96 3.59
C TYR A 219 13.98 -1.43 4.95
N MET A 220 12.86 -1.90 5.49
CA MET A 220 12.34 -1.43 6.78
C MET A 220 13.30 -1.69 7.94
N ASP A 221 13.94 -2.86 7.98
CA ASP A 221 14.97 -3.19 8.98
C ASP A 221 16.16 -2.21 8.92
N ILE A 222 16.71 -1.96 7.74
CA ILE A 222 17.87 -1.09 7.57
C ILE A 222 17.51 0.39 7.71
N ARG A 223 16.33 0.79 7.27
CA ARG A 223 15.89 2.19 7.34
C ARG A 223 15.61 2.61 8.78
N TYR A 224 15.13 1.69 9.62
CA TYR A 224 14.64 1.97 10.97
C TYR A 224 15.42 1.20 12.03
N GLU A 225 16.69 1.57 12.26
CA GLU A 225 17.56 0.93 13.26
C GLU A 225 17.36 1.44 14.70
N GLY A 226 16.52 2.47 14.89
CA GLY A 226 16.25 3.07 16.21
C GLY A 226 17.40 3.89 16.79
N ASP A 227 18.32 4.39 15.95
CA ASP A 227 19.41 5.30 16.37
C ASP A 227 18.91 6.75 16.60
N ASP A 228 17.79 7.15 15.98
CA ASP A 228 17.01 8.33 16.33
C ASP A 228 15.84 7.93 17.26
N PRO A 229 15.74 8.49 18.48
CA PRO A 229 14.65 8.18 19.43
C PRO A 229 13.24 8.58 18.93
N ARG A 230 13.12 9.26 17.80
CA ARG A 230 11.84 9.63 17.15
C ARG A 230 11.39 8.61 16.11
N GLU A 231 12.27 7.67 15.77
CA GLU A 231 12.01 6.62 14.78
C GLU A 231 11.87 5.26 15.46
N PRO A 232 11.12 4.32 14.87
CA PRO A 232 11.05 2.97 15.41
C PRO A 232 12.39 2.23 15.26
N ASN A 233 12.54 1.18 16.06
CA ASN A 233 13.59 0.16 15.90
C ASN A 233 12.92 -1.11 15.35
N LEU A 234 13.23 -1.47 14.11
CA LEU A 234 12.61 -2.58 13.40
C LEU A 234 13.68 -3.62 13.06
N LYS A 235 13.41 -4.90 13.33
CA LYS A 235 14.37 -5.98 13.13
C LYS A 235 13.77 -7.20 12.45
N ILE A 236 14.42 -7.66 11.39
CA ILE A 236 14.17 -8.98 10.84
C ILE A 236 15.03 -9.98 11.59
N VAL A 237 14.41 -11.07 12.02
CA VAL A 237 15.08 -12.18 12.70
C VAL A 237 14.64 -13.50 12.08
N ASP A 238 15.47 -14.53 12.17
CA ASP A 238 15.05 -15.85 11.69
C ASP A 238 14.02 -16.47 12.63
N THR A 239 14.31 -16.41 13.94
CA THR A 239 13.42 -16.86 15.01
C THR A 239 13.02 -15.66 15.87
N LEU A 240 11.71 -15.50 16.09
CA LEU A 240 11.18 -14.44 16.95
C LEU A 240 11.61 -14.66 18.41
N PRO A 241 11.91 -13.59 19.16
CA PRO A 241 11.97 -13.63 20.62
C PRO A 241 10.72 -14.24 21.25
N ASN A 242 10.87 -14.89 22.39
CA ASN A 242 9.77 -15.60 23.07
C ASN A 242 8.80 -14.67 23.82
N ASP A 243 9.20 -13.43 24.06
CA ASP A 243 8.54 -12.45 24.92
C ASP A 243 7.95 -11.27 24.13
N LEU A 244 7.58 -11.50 22.87
CA LEU A 244 6.92 -10.48 22.05
C LEU A 244 5.43 -10.37 22.38
N GLU A 245 4.98 -9.14 22.59
CA GLU A 245 3.57 -8.78 22.58
C GLU A 245 3.24 -8.15 21.22
N HIS A 246 2.38 -8.80 20.43
CA HIS A 246 2.01 -8.33 19.08
C HIS A 246 3.22 -7.98 18.20
N GLY A 247 4.25 -8.84 18.21
CA GLY A 247 5.47 -8.62 17.41
C GLY A 247 6.41 -7.55 17.95
N VAL A 248 6.23 -7.07 19.18
CA VAL A 248 7.03 -6.01 19.80
C VAL A 248 7.62 -6.48 21.14
N ASP A 249 8.88 -6.14 21.42
CA ASP A 249 9.49 -6.42 22.72
C ASP A 249 9.21 -5.32 23.77
N SER A 250 9.63 -5.56 25.01
CA SER A 250 9.47 -4.60 26.12
C SER A 250 10.17 -3.25 25.91
N ASN A 251 11.13 -3.15 24.98
CA ASN A 251 11.80 -1.89 24.63
C ASN A 251 11.11 -1.15 23.47
N GLY A 252 10.03 -1.71 22.92
CA GLY A 252 9.33 -1.14 21.77
C GLY A 252 9.95 -1.50 20.42
N THR A 253 10.92 -2.44 20.38
CA THR A 253 11.49 -2.93 19.12
C THR A 253 10.45 -3.79 18.41
N GLY A 254 10.14 -3.44 17.16
CA GLY A 254 9.27 -4.23 16.30
C GLY A 254 10.06 -5.34 15.60
N TYR A 255 9.49 -6.54 15.52
CA TYR A 255 10.12 -7.67 14.87
C TYR A 255 9.31 -8.18 13.69
N HIS A 256 10.02 -8.69 12.69
CA HIS A 256 9.47 -9.59 11.68
C HIS A 256 10.31 -10.87 11.64
N GLY A 257 9.66 -12.03 11.69
CA GLY A 257 10.33 -13.32 11.69
C GLY A 257 10.73 -13.82 10.31
N TYR A 258 11.25 -15.05 10.25
CA TYR A 258 11.45 -15.84 9.03
C TYR A 258 12.46 -15.25 8.03
N LEU A 259 13.53 -14.64 8.53
CA LEU A 259 14.64 -14.14 7.72
C LEU A 259 15.05 -15.06 6.57
N ARG A 260 15.27 -16.37 6.84
CA ARG A 260 15.68 -17.32 5.79
C ARG A 260 14.64 -17.47 4.70
N THR A 261 13.35 -17.42 5.05
CA THR A 261 12.25 -17.44 4.08
C THR A 261 12.29 -16.19 3.21
N LEU A 262 12.50 -15.01 3.80
CA LEU A 262 12.60 -13.76 3.06
C LEU A 262 13.81 -13.74 2.11
N ILE A 263 14.96 -14.25 2.55
CA ILE A 263 16.15 -14.40 1.69
C ILE A 263 15.84 -15.34 0.52
N LYS A 264 15.18 -16.47 0.78
CA LYS A 264 14.77 -17.40 -0.28
C LYS A 264 13.82 -16.74 -1.27
N TRP A 265 12.80 -16.04 -0.79
CA TRP A 265 11.84 -15.32 -1.62
C TRP A 265 12.49 -14.24 -2.49
N HIS A 266 13.43 -13.49 -1.93
CA HIS A 266 14.23 -12.53 -2.68
C HIS A 266 15.02 -13.18 -3.84
N GLN A 267 15.51 -14.41 -3.66
CA GLN A 267 16.25 -15.15 -4.68
C GLN A 267 15.33 -15.78 -5.74
N ASP A 268 14.19 -16.33 -5.30
CA ASP A 268 13.23 -17.02 -6.18
C ASP A 268 12.41 -16.05 -7.05
N ASP A 269 12.24 -14.80 -6.59
CA ASP A 269 11.44 -13.75 -7.23
C ASP A 269 12.31 -12.49 -7.45
N PRO A 270 13.11 -12.45 -8.53
CA PRO A 270 14.03 -11.36 -8.84
C PRO A 270 13.32 -10.02 -9.09
N VAL A 271 14.06 -8.92 -8.97
CA VAL A 271 13.52 -7.58 -9.20
C VAL A 271 13.00 -7.43 -10.64
N ASP A 272 11.75 -7.00 -10.79
CA ASP A 272 11.14 -6.74 -12.09
C ASP A 272 11.13 -5.25 -12.49
N ASP A 273 10.59 -4.95 -13.68
CA ASP A 273 10.52 -3.58 -14.19
C ASP A 273 9.52 -2.71 -13.41
N PHE A 274 8.45 -3.32 -12.88
CA PHE A 274 7.45 -2.61 -12.10
C PHE A 274 8.05 -2.13 -10.78
N GLU A 275 8.79 -2.98 -10.07
CA GLU A 275 9.51 -2.62 -8.85
C GLU A 275 10.57 -1.53 -9.10
N ARG A 276 11.36 -1.65 -10.19
CA ARG A 276 12.35 -0.62 -10.55
C ARG A 276 11.68 0.72 -10.80
N GLN A 277 10.61 0.74 -11.58
CA GLN A 277 9.85 1.95 -11.87
C GLN A 277 9.24 2.53 -10.58
N ARG A 278 8.67 1.68 -9.74
CA ARG A 278 8.10 2.09 -8.45
C ARG A 278 9.15 2.71 -7.54
N ASN A 279 10.34 2.11 -7.43
CA ASN A 279 11.44 2.64 -6.62
C ASN A 279 11.87 4.03 -7.10
N GLU A 280 11.92 4.26 -8.42
CA GLU A 280 12.17 5.58 -9.01
C GLU A 280 11.06 6.58 -8.65
N ARG A 281 9.78 6.20 -8.82
CA ARG A 281 8.64 7.05 -8.47
C ARG A 281 8.62 7.40 -6.98
N VAL A 282 8.96 6.47 -6.09
CA VAL A 282 9.08 6.75 -4.65
C VAL A 282 10.25 7.71 -4.39
N PHE A 283 11.39 7.52 -5.06
CA PHE A 283 12.52 8.44 -4.95
C PHE A 283 12.17 9.88 -5.34
N GLU A 284 11.37 10.07 -6.39
CA GLU A 284 10.87 11.39 -6.78
C GLU A 284 10.07 12.08 -5.66
N ARG A 285 9.40 11.31 -4.79
CA ARG A 285 8.55 11.81 -3.70
C ARG A 285 9.29 11.95 -2.38
N GLN A 286 10.03 10.92 -1.98
CA GLN A 286 10.66 10.80 -0.66
C GLN A 286 12.18 11.03 -0.67
N LYS A 287 12.80 11.12 -1.85
CA LYS A 287 14.25 11.40 -2.01
C LYS A 287 15.19 10.35 -1.40
N ASN A 288 14.66 9.17 -1.08
CA ASN A 288 15.43 8.00 -0.73
C ASN A 288 15.00 6.79 -1.60
N ARG A 289 15.89 5.81 -1.73
CA ARG A 289 15.70 4.62 -2.57
C ARG A 289 15.74 3.34 -1.73
N ASN A 290 15.05 2.30 -2.18
CA ASN A 290 15.20 0.95 -1.62
C ASN A 290 16.45 0.29 -2.22
N PRO A 291 17.53 0.10 -1.44
CA PRO A 291 18.79 -0.42 -1.96
C PRO A 291 18.70 -1.88 -2.39
N PHE A 292 17.69 -2.64 -1.95
CA PHE A 292 17.54 -4.05 -2.34
C PHE A 292 16.79 -4.24 -3.65
N ILE A 293 16.11 -3.20 -4.13
CA ILE A 293 15.60 -3.14 -5.49
C ILE A 293 16.73 -2.73 -6.44
N ASP A 294 17.54 -1.76 -6.01
CA ASP A 294 18.62 -1.20 -6.83
C ASP A 294 19.85 -2.12 -6.93
N HIS A 295 20.19 -2.75 -5.82
CA HIS A 295 21.33 -3.65 -5.66
C HIS A 295 20.88 -4.92 -4.90
N PRO A 296 20.17 -5.85 -5.57
CA PRO A 296 19.69 -7.09 -4.96
C PRO A 296 20.80 -7.88 -4.25
N GLU A 297 22.02 -7.85 -4.79
CA GLU A 297 23.20 -8.50 -4.22
C GLU A 297 23.51 -8.09 -2.77
N TYR A 298 23.12 -6.87 -2.35
CA TYR A 298 23.34 -6.38 -0.99
C TYR A 298 22.67 -7.23 0.08
N VAL A 299 21.56 -7.93 -0.24
CA VAL A 299 20.92 -8.88 0.69
C VAL A 299 21.92 -9.96 1.12
N THR A 300 22.71 -10.48 0.17
CA THR A 300 23.69 -11.55 0.43
C THR A 300 25.01 -11.04 0.98
N MET A 301 25.34 -9.77 0.74
CA MET A 301 26.55 -9.13 1.27
C MET A 301 26.39 -8.69 2.74
N MET A 302 25.17 -8.70 3.28
CA MET A 302 24.90 -8.34 4.67
C MET A 302 24.99 -9.51 5.64
N ASN A 303 25.34 -9.18 6.89
CA ASN A 303 25.21 -10.09 8.02
C ASN A 303 23.97 -9.70 8.82
N TRP A 304 22.88 -10.44 8.64
CA TRP A 304 21.59 -10.22 9.29
C TRP A 304 21.52 -10.69 10.75
N SER A 305 22.64 -11.21 11.29
CA SER A 305 22.69 -11.82 12.63
C SER A 305 23.01 -10.83 13.76
N THR A 306 23.13 -9.54 13.46
CA THR A 306 23.68 -8.51 14.37
C THR A 306 22.62 -7.55 14.91
#